data_AF-A0A212PET6-F1
#
_entry.id   AF-A0A212PET6-F1
#
_cell.length_a   1.000
_cell.length_b   1.000
_cell.length_c   1.000
_cell.angle_alpha   90.00
_cell.angle_beta   90.00
_cell.angle_gamma   90.00
#
_symmetry.space_group_name_H-M   'P 1'
#
loop_
_entity.id
_entity.type
_entity.pdbx_description
1 polymer ?
#
loop_
_entity_poly.entity_id
_entity_poly.type
_entity_poly.pdbx_seq_one_letter_code
_entity_poly.pdbx_strand_id
1 'polypeptide(L)'
;MDFLEATEWVRNNEAIIRNKISKYRRFSPYEESDYMQEAFEAAIIAATKCRTKNIRFEAAFWVTFRNQISVVTPNNSKTHGSNSVPSHRCSVDIETITVRTKRGRKRRPDVEVIYASICDFLTKREREILYMSLGIADEGTLSNKEIARRLGCSDMNVRDTLDRAFRRIRRLIDEGKIDPKSLR
;
A
#
# COMPACT_ATOMS: atom_id res chain seq x y z
N MET A 1 33.71 5.17 23.61
CA MET A 1 32.85 6.14 22.89
C MET A 1 31.81 6.71 23.84
N ASP A 2 32.04 7.94 24.26
CA ASP A 2 31.07 8.80 24.92
C ASP A 2 30.39 9.77 23.95
N PHE A 3 29.32 10.44 24.39
CA PHE A 3 28.57 11.38 23.55
C PHE A 3 29.44 12.54 23.08
N LEU A 4 30.29 13.09 23.95
CA LEU A 4 31.26 14.13 23.59
C LEU A 4 32.23 13.62 22.51
N GLU A 5 32.87 12.46 22.75
CA GLU A 5 33.77 11.82 21.78
C GLU A 5 33.06 11.53 20.43
N ALA A 6 31.79 11.15 20.47
CA ALA A 6 30.99 10.88 19.27
C ALA A 6 30.74 12.17 18.45
N THR A 7 30.42 13.28 19.11
CA THR A 7 30.25 14.57 18.43
C THR A 7 31.57 15.12 17.89
N GLU A 8 32.66 14.93 18.63
CA GLU A 8 34.00 15.33 18.19
C GLU A 8 34.46 14.50 17.00
N TRP A 9 34.15 13.20 16.99
CA TRP A 9 34.40 12.34 15.84
C TRP A 9 33.68 12.83 14.58
N VAL A 10 32.42 13.30 14.70
CA VAL A 10 31.68 13.88 13.56
C VAL A 10 32.38 15.14 13.04
N ARG A 11 32.85 16.04 13.92
CA ARG A 11 33.59 17.24 13.53
C ARG A 11 34.90 16.88 12.81
N ASN A 12 35.64 15.91 13.33
CA ASN A 12 36.90 15.46 12.73
C ASN A 12 36.70 14.77 11.36
N ASN A 13 35.52 14.20 11.12
CA ASN A 13 35.17 13.49 9.87
C ASN A 13 34.21 14.30 8.99
N GLU A 14 34.04 15.59 9.26
CA GLU A 14 33.03 16.43 8.63
C GLU A 14 33.17 16.45 7.10
N ALA A 15 34.39 16.55 6.58
CA ALA A 15 34.64 16.55 5.13
C ALA A 15 34.12 15.27 4.44
N ILE A 16 34.29 14.11 5.08
CA ILE A 16 33.85 12.81 4.56
C ILE A 16 32.31 12.73 4.60
N ILE A 17 31.72 13.19 5.71
CA ILE A 17 30.28 13.21 5.91
C ILE A 17 29.61 14.16 4.90
N ARG A 18 30.13 15.37 4.71
CA ARG A 18 29.66 16.34 3.71
C ARG A 18 29.74 15.79 2.29
N ASN A 19 30.83 15.12 1.92
CA ASN A 19 30.92 14.45 0.62
C ASN A 19 29.82 13.37 0.47
N LYS A 20 29.50 12.65 1.54
CA LYS A 20 28.38 11.69 1.53
C LYS A 20 27.02 12.38 1.37
N ILE A 21 26.79 13.48 2.10
CA ILE A 21 25.58 14.30 2.05
C ILE A 21 25.34 14.88 0.66
N SER A 22 26.40 15.29 -0.05
CA SER A 22 26.31 15.87 -1.40
C SER A 22 25.54 14.98 -2.39
N LYS A 23 25.56 13.66 -2.18
CA LYS A 23 24.83 12.67 -2.99
C LYS A 23 23.32 12.70 -2.75
N TYR A 24 22.88 13.09 -1.56
CA TYR A 24 21.48 13.11 -1.14
C TYR A 24 20.84 14.49 -1.36
N ARG A 25 21.62 15.56 -1.26
CA ARG A 25 21.17 16.95 -1.40
C ARG A 25 20.40 17.22 -2.70
N ARG A 26 20.72 16.53 -3.79
CA ARG A 26 20.02 16.68 -5.09
C ARG A 26 18.58 16.18 -5.07
N PHE A 27 18.21 15.36 -4.09
CA PHE A 27 16.92 14.68 -4.01
C PHE A 27 16.00 15.25 -2.92
N SER A 28 16.40 16.31 -2.24
CA SER A 28 15.65 16.92 -1.15
C SER A 28 15.76 18.45 -1.17
N PRO A 29 14.81 19.19 -0.58
CA PRO A 29 14.92 20.64 -0.43
C PRO A 29 15.88 21.08 0.70
N TYR A 30 16.39 20.17 1.53
CA TYR A 30 17.22 20.47 2.70
C TYR A 30 18.65 20.93 2.35
N GLU A 31 19.21 21.77 3.22
CA GLU A 31 20.57 22.29 3.11
C GLU A 31 21.60 21.33 3.73
N GLU A 32 22.89 21.56 3.42
CA GLU A 32 23.99 20.74 3.98
C GLU A 32 24.03 20.80 5.51
N SER A 33 23.68 21.94 6.09
CA SER A 33 23.54 22.17 7.53
C SER A 33 22.51 21.24 8.17
N ASP A 34 21.34 21.08 7.55
CA ASP A 34 20.27 20.20 8.05
C ASP A 34 20.77 18.75 8.12
N TYR A 35 21.45 18.29 7.08
CA TYR A 35 22.03 16.95 7.05
C TYR A 35 23.20 16.76 8.02
N MET A 36 23.96 17.82 8.30
CA MET A 36 25.00 17.77 9.32
C MET A 36 24.41 17.68 10.72
N GLN A 37 23.27 18.32 10.98
CA GLN A 37 22.53 18.16 12.24
C GLN A 37 22.06 16.71 12.43
N GLU A 38 21.54 16.09 11.36
CA GLU A 38 21.20 14.65 11.36
C GLU A 38 22.44 13.77 11.63
N ALA A 39 23.63 14.16 11.16
CA ALA A 39 24.87 13.43 11.46
C ALA A 39 25.22 13.50 12.96
N PHE A 40 25.05 14.65 13.61
CA PHE A 40 25.27 14.77 15.05
C PHE A 40 24.28 13.92 15.85
N GLU A 41 23.00 13.91 15.46
CA GLU A 41 22.00 13.04 16.08
C GLU A 41 22.34 11.56 15.88
N ALA A 42 22.73 11.18 14.66
CA ALA A 42 23.17 9.82 14.33
C ALA A 42 24.34 9.35 15.21
N ALA A 43 25.27 10.26 15.52
CA ALA A 43 26.42 9.97 16.37
C ALA A 43 26.03 9.71 17.83
N ILE A 44 25.09 10.48 18.38
CA ILE A 44 24.56 10.25 19.73
C ILE A 44 23.88 8.88 19.80
N ILE A 45 23.05 8.54 18.81
CA ILE A 45 22.38 7.24 18.72
C ILE A 45 23.40 6.10 18.48
N ALA A 46 24.45 6.34 17.69
CA ALA A 46 25.50 5.36 17.47
C ALA A 46 26.32 5.09 18.74
N ALA A 47 26.55 6.11 19.58
CA ALA A 47 27.24 5.96 20.85
C ALA A 47 26.45 5.07 21.82
N THR A 48 25.12 5.22 21.89
CA THR A 48 24.28 4.32 22.71
C THR A 48 24.29 2.89 22.18
N LYS A 49 24.22 2.68 20.86
CA LYS A 49 24.30 1.36 20.22
C LYS A 49 25.67 0.70 20.40
N CYS A 50 26.75 1.47 20.30
CA CYS A 50 28.11 1.00 20.54
C CYS A 50 28.25 0.42 21.95
N ARG A 51 27.73 1.12 22.96
CA ARG A 51 27.75 0.68 24.37
C ARG A 51 26.88 -0.55 24.63
N THR A 52 25.65 -0.55 24.12
CA THR A 52 24.65 -1.60 24.41
C THR A 52 24.88 -2.89 23.64
N LYS A 53 25.33 -2.81 22.39
CA LYS A 53 25.48 -3.97 21.49
C LYS A 53 26.94 -4.37 21.25
N ASN A 54 27.90 -3.67 21.87
CA ASN A 54 29.34 -3.87 21.70
C ASN A 54 29.78 -3.86 20.22
N ILE A 55 29.20 -2.96 19.42
CA ILE A 55 29.51 -2.79 18.00
C ILE A 55 30.49 -1.62 17.85
N ARG A 56 31.39 -1.68 16.86
CA ARG A 56 32.28 -0.56 16.52
C ARG A 56 31.46 0.70 16.20
N PHE A 57 31.81 1.82 16.84
CA PHE A 57 31.09 3.09 16.73
C PHE A 57 30.88 3.53 15.28
N GLU A 58 31.94 3.54 14.47
CA GLU A 58 31.88 3.99 13.08
C GLU A 58 30.87 3.19 12.24
N ALA A 59 30.83 1.86 12.44
CA ALA A 59 29.86 1.02 11.75
C ALA A 59 28.42 1.34 12.20
N ALA A 60 28.21 1.52 13.52
CA ALA A 60 26.91 1.90 14.07
C ALA A 60 26.47 3.29 13.59
N PHE A 61 27.42 4.23 13.44
CA PHE A 61 27.21 5.57 12.90
C PHE A 61 26.73 5.51 11.46
N TRP A 62 27.50 4.90 10.56
CA TRP A 62 27.15 4.90 9.14
C TRP A 62 25.83 4.20 8.84
N VAL A 63 25.46 3.16 9.61
CA VAL A 63 24.16 2.51 9.50
C VAL A 63 23.04 3.43 9.99
N THR A 64 23.22 4.06 11.15
CA THR A 64 22.19 4.94 11.74
C THR A 64 21.98 6.18 10.86
N PHE A 65 23.07 6.84 10.47
CA PHE A 65 23.06 8.03 9.62
C PHE A 65 22.41 7.76 8.26
N ARG A 66 22.72 6.62 7.63
CA ARG A 66 22.08 6.22 6.35
C ARG A 66 20.58 6.04 6.51
N ASN A 67 20.13 5.44 7.61
CA ASN A 67 18.72 5.22 7.86
C ASN A 67 17.98 6.56 8.08
N GLN A 68 18.53 7.47 8.88
CA GLN A 68 17.95 8.80 9.09
C GLN A 68 17.87 9.60 7.79
N ILE A 69 18.97 9.69 7.04
CA ILE A 69 18.98 10.35 5.71
C ILE A 69 17.94 9.74 4.78
N SER A 70 17.75 8.42 4.78
CA SER A 70 16.77 7.79 3.89
C SER A 70 15.31 8.11 4.22
N VAL A 71 15.01 8.60 5.44
CA VAL A 71 13.68 9.07 5.81
C VAL A 71 13.43 10.48 5.26
N VAL A 72 14.44 11.36 5.35
CA VAL A 72 14.32 12.77 4.93
C VAL A 72 14.64 13.00 3.45
N THR A 73 15.35 12.07 2.81
CA THR A 73 15.65 12.10 1.38
C THR A 73 14.74 11.11 0.63
N PRO A 74 13.76 11.59 -0.16
CA PRO A 74 12.95 10.76 -1.05
C PRO A 74 13.83 9.89 -1.94
N ASN A 75 13.74 8.57 -1.79
CA ASN A 75 14.43 7.63 -2.65
C ASN A 75 13.51 7.19 -3.80
N ASN A 76 13.78 7.66 -5.03
CA ASN A 76 13.02 7.25 -6.22
C ASN A 76 13.09 5.73 -6.52
N SER A 77 14.02 4.98 -5.91
CA SER A 77 14.17 3.52 -6.11
C SER A 77 13.40 2.66 -5.11
N LYS A 78 12.84 3.24 -4.04
CA LYS A 78 12.03 2.51 -3.06
C LYS A 78 10.62 3.11 -3.06
N THR A 79 9.65 2.26 -3.35
CA THR A 79 8.22 2.51 -3.52
C THR A 79 7.51 2.95 -2.24
N HIS A 80 8.04 3.96 -1.55
CA HIS A 80 7.43 4.64 -0.42
C HIS A 80 7.53 6.16 -0.58
N GLY A 81 7.43 6.64 -1.83
CA GLY A 81 7.08 8.03 -2.07
C GLY A 81 5.65 8.27 -1.60
N SER A 82 5.42 9.37 -0.89
CA SER A 82 4.07 9.89 -0.67
C SER A 82 3.38 10.05 -2.03
N ASN A 83 2.09 9.68 -2.13
CA ASN A 83 1.24 9.94 -3.32
C ASN A 83 1.03 11.44 -3.61
N SER A 84 1.82 12.31 -2.97
CA SER A 84 1.75 13.75 -3.17
C SER A 84 2.23 14.09 -4.58
N VAL A 85 1.43 14.89 -5.27
CA VAL A 85 1.77 15.39 -6.59
C VAL A 85 3.05 16.23 -6.46
N PRO A 86 4.08 16.02 -7.31
CA PRO A 86 5.31 16.79 -7.26
C PRO A 86 5.04 18.30 -7.39
N SER A 87 5.77 19.13 -6.62
CA SER A 87 5.56 20.58 -6.55
C SER A 87 5.66 21.30 -7.91
N HIS A 88 6.50 20.81 -8.81
CA HIS A 88 6.62 21.33 -10.18
C HIS A 88 5.41 20.99 -11.09
N ARG A 89 4.50 20.12 -10.62
CA ARG A 89 3.21 19.84 -11.25
C ARG A 89 2.05 20.57 -10.54
N CYS A 90 2.34 21.34 -9.49
CA CYS A 90 1.37 22.24 -8.90
C CYS A 90 1.32 23.52 -9.76
N SER A 91 0.17 23.82 -10.36
CA SER A 91 -0.05 25.10 -11.03
C SER A 91 -0.24 26.19 -9.97
N VAL A 92 0.48 27.31 -10.11
CA VAL A 92 0.36 28.48 -9.20
C VAL A 92 -0.86 29.35 -9.57
N ASP A 93 -1.37 29.21 -10.80
CA ASP A 93 -2.55 29.93 -11.27
C ASP A 93 -3.83 29.13 -10.99
N ILE A 94 -4.34 29.23 -9.76
CA ILE A 94 -5.70 28.78 -9.45
C ILE A 94 -6.66 29.93 -9.78
N GLU A 95 -6.90 30.17 -11.07
CA GLU A 95 -7.91 31.14 -11.51
C GLU A 95 -9.34 30.60 -11.28
N THR A 96 -9.51 29.28 -11.21
CA THR A 96 -10.80 28.64 -10.94
C THR A 96 -10.63 27.37 -10.10
N ILE A 97 -11.28 27.37 -8.91
CA ILE A 97 -11.47 26.16 -8.12
C ILE A 97 -12.61 25.37 -8.77
N THR A 98 -12.28 24.43 -9.65
CA THR A 98 -13.24 23.40 -10.05
C THR A 98 -13.41 22.43 -8.88
N VAL A 99 -14.32 22.76 -7.97
CA VAL A 99 -14.82 21.78 -7.02
C VAL A 99 -15.39 20.65 -7.87
N ARG A 100 -14.74 19.48 -7.84
CA ARG A 100 -15.39 18.24 -8.26
C ARG A 100 -16.58 18.08 -7.33
N THR A 101 -17.72 18.65 -7.69
CA THR A 101 -19.02 18.17 -7.21
C THR A 101 -18.95 16.68 -7.45
N LYS A 102 -18.89 15.90 -6.37
CA LYS A 102 -18.97 14.45 -6.43
C LYS A 102 -20.15 14.18 -7.35
N ARG A 103 -19.91 13.83 -8.62
CA ARG A 103 -20.95 13.29 -9.49
C ARG A 103 -21.60 12.24 -8.62
N GLY A 104 -22.87 12.47 -8.27
CA GLY A 104 -23.56 11.75 -7.20
C GLY A 104 -23.14 10.28 -7.30
N ARG A 105 -22.56 9.73 -6.23
CA ARG A 105 -22.05 8.36 -6.22
C ARG A 105 -23.07 7.51 -6.97
N LYS A 106 -22.74 7.07 -8.19
CA LYS A 106 -23.60 6.12 -8.90
C LYS A 106 -23.80 5.01 -7.87
N ARG A 107 -25.05 4.75 -7.46
CA ARG A 107 -25.36 3.70 -6.50
C ARG A 107 -24.58 2.48 -6.96
N ARG A 108 -23.64 2.04 -6.13
CA ARG A 108 -22.94 0.80 -6.42
C ARG A 108 -24.03 -0.27 -6.33
N PRO A 109 -24.17 -1.15 -7.34
CA PRO A 109 -25.16 -2.20 -7.28
C PRO A 109 -24.91 -2.99 -6.00
N ASP A 110 -25.95 -3.14 -5.20
CA ASP A 110 -25.87 -3.89 -3.95
C ASP A 110 -25.79 -5.38 -4.29
N VAL A 111 -24.63 -5.98 -4.02
CA VAL A 111 -24.31 -7.37 -4.38
C VAL A 111 -25.23 -8.34 -3.65
N GLU A 112 -25.66 -8.01 -2.43
CA GLU A 112 -26.54 -8.85 -1.63
C GLU A 112 -27.97 -8.85 -2.19
N VAL A 113 -28.46 -7.67 -2.60
CA VAL A 113 -29.77 -7.52 -3.25
C VAL A 113 -29.79 -8.25 -4.59
N ILE A 114 -28.74 -8.12 -5.39
CA ILE A 114 -28.61 -8.86 -6.66
C ILE A 114 -28.60 -10.36 -6.37
N TYR A 115 -27.81 -10.82 -5.41
CA TYR A 115 -27.72 -12.22 -5.06
C TYR A 115 -29.06 -12.81 -4.60
N ALA A 116 -29.79 -12.09 -3.74
CA ALA A 116 -31.12 -12.49 -3.28
C ALA A 116 -32.13 -12.61 -4.44
N SER A 117 -32.02 -11.75 -5.46
CA SER A 117 -32.91 -11.83 -6.65
C SER A 117 -32.63 -13.04 -7.55
N ILE A 118 -31.42 -13.60 -7.52
CA ILE A 118 -31.00 -14.68 -8.42
C ILE A 118 -30.89 -16.06 -7.73
N CYS A 119 -30.82 -16.10 -6.39
CA CYS A 119 -30.46 -17.32 -5.66
C CYS A 119 -31.46 -18.47 -5.89
N ASP A 120 -32.73 -18.16 -6.11
CA ASP A 120 -33.80 -19.15 -6.30
C ASP A 120 -33.77 -19.85 -7.66
N PHE A 121 -33.05 -19.28 -8.63
CA PHE A 121 -32.86 -19.91 -9.94
C PHE A 121 -31.61 -20.79 -9.99
N LEU A 122 -30.73 -20.68 -9.00
CA LEU A 122 -29.48 -21.44 -8.90
C LEU A 122 -29.70 -22.74 -8.11
N THR A 123 -28.94 -23.77 -8.46
CA THR A 123 -28.87 -24.99 -7.65
C THR A 123 -28.24 -24.71 -6.29
N LYS A 124 -28.49 -25.55 -5.27
CA LYS A 124 -27.89 -25.40 -3.93
C LYS A 124 -26.37 -25.23 -3.97
N ARG A 125 -25.70 -25.99 -4.84
CA ARG A 125 -24.23 -25.98 -4.97
C ARG A 125 -23.71 -24.74 -5.70
N GLU A 126 -24.40 -24.27 -6.73
CA GLU A 126 -24.09 -23.00 -7.40
C GLU A 126 -24.30 -21.82 -6.46
N ARG A 127 -25.39 -21.83 -5.69
CA ARG A 127 -25.74 -20.82 -4.70
C ARG A 127 -24.65 -20.69 -3.64
N GLU A 128 -24.23 -21.80 -3.04
CA GLU A 128 -23.21 -21.85 -1.98
C GLU A 128 -21.84 -21.39 -2.48
N ILE A 129 -21.40 -21.87 -3.65
CA ILE A 129 -20.11 -21.45 -4.24
C ILE A 129 -20.14 -19.96 -4.64
N LEU A 130 -21.23 -19.48 -5.24
CA LEU A 130 -21.38 -18.08 -5.61
C LEU A 130 -21.42 -17.17 -4.38
N TYR A 131 -22.08 -17.58 -3.30
CA TYR A 131 -22.13 -16.86 -2.02
C TYR A 131 -20.74 -16.58 -1.46
N MET A 132 -19.90 -17.62 -1.41
CA MET A 132 -18.51 -17.53 -0.94
C MET A 132 -17.63 -16.72 -1.88
N SER A 133 -17.82 -16.87 -3.20
CA SER A 133 -17.05 -16.15 -4.21
C SER A 133 -17.36 -14.65 -4.24
N LEU A 134 -18.61 -14.26 -4.01
CA LEU A 134 -19.04 -12.85 -3.91
C LEU A 134 -18.66 -12.20 -2.58
N GLY A 135 -18.22 -12.99 -1.60
CA GLY A 135 -17.84 -12.50 -0.28
C GLY A 135 -19.01 -12.01 0.57
N ILE A 136 -20.19 -12.58 0.36
CA ILE A 136 -21.38 -12.30 1.18
C ILE A 136 -21.30 -13.07 2.53
N ALA A 137 -20.44 -14.09 2.61
CA ALA A 137 -20.13 -14.76 3.86
C ALA A 137 -19.33 -13.87 4.83
N ASP A 138 -19.39 -14.18 6.13
CA ASP A 138 -18.70 -13.44 7.20
C ASP A 138 -17.17 -13.34 7.01
N GLU A 139 -16.58 -14.25 6.24
CA GLU A 139 -15.14 -14.36 5.98
C GLU A 139 -14.67 -13.51 4.78
N GLY A 140 -15.58 -12.79 4.11
CA GLY A 140 -15.28 -12.02 2.90
C GLY A 140 -15.09 -12.89 1.65
N THR A 141 -14.50 -12.31 0.59
CA THR A 141 -14.35 -12.98 -0.70
C THR A 141 -13.31 -14.10 -0.63
N LEU A 142 -13.77 -15.34 -0.84
CA LEU A 142 -12.90 -16.52 -0.84
C LEU A 142 -12.40 -16.84 -2.25
N SER A 143 -11.14 -17.27 -2.37
CA SER A 143 -10.57 -17.79 -3.61
C SER A 143 -11.12 -19.17 -3.95
N ASN A 144 -11.06 -19.56 -5.23
CA ASN A 144 -11.53 -20.88 -5.66
C ASN A 144 -10.83 -22.03 -4.92
N LYS A 145 -9.55 -21.88 -4.55
CA LYS A 145 -8.79 -22.87 -3.78
C LYS A 145 -9.29 -23.01 -2.35
N GLU A 146 -9.66 -21.90 -1.72
CA GLU A 146 -10.22 -21.90 -0.36
C GLU A 146 -11.61 -22.51 -0.35
N ILE A 147 -12.44 -22.15 -1.33
CA ILE A 147 -13.77 -22.75 -1.54
C ILE A 147 -13.66 -24.26 -1.79
N ALA A 148 -12.73 -24.67 -2.67
CA ALA A 148 -12.49 -26.06 -3.00
C ALA A 148 -12.08 -26.88 -1.76
N ARG A 149 -11.17 -26.33 -0.94
CA ARG A 149 -10.74 -26.94 0.32
C ARG A 149 -11.90 -27.08 1.30
N ARG A 150 -12.76 -26.06 1.41
CA ARG A 150 -13.93 -26.06 2.31
C ARG A 150 -14.99 -27.09 1.90
N LEU A 151 -15.23 -27.23 0.60
CA LEU A 151 -16.23 -28.14 0.04
C LEU A 151 -15.70 -29.55 -0.25
N GLY A 152 -14.43 -29.82 0.05
CA GLY A 152 -13.79 -31.11 -0.22
C GLY A 152 -13.76 -31.50 -1.70
N CYS A 153 -13.59 -30.53 -2.61
CA CYS A 153 -13.53 -30.77 -4.05
C CYS A 153 -12.30 -30.13 -4.71
N SER A 154 -12.14 -30.31 -6.02
CA SER A 154 -11.05 -29.69 -6.79
C SER A 154 -11.36 -28.21 -7.12
N ASP A 155 -10.30 -27.41 -7.29
CA ASP A 155 -10.38 -26.01 -7.77
C ASP A 155 -11.10 -25.93 -9.14
N MET A 156 -10.81 -26.88 -10.03
CA MET A 156 -11.50 -27.00 -11.32
C MET A 156 -13.02 -27.17 -11.15
N ASN A 157 -13.47 -28.00 -10.20
CA ASN A 157 -14.89 -28.19 -9.96
C ASN A 157 -15.58 -26.90 -9.47
N VAL A 158 -14.88 -26.08 -8.68
CA VAL A 158 -15.38 -24.77 -8.25
C VAL A 158 -15.52 -23.84 -9.44
N ARG A 159 -14.48 -23.74 -10.27
CA ARG A 159 -14.49 -22.93 -11.50
C ARG A 159 -15.60 -23.34 -12.46
N ASP A 160 -15.73 -24.64 -12.74
CA ASP A 160 -16.79 -25.17 -13.63
C ASP A 160 -18.19 -24.91 -13.07
N THR A 161 -18.34 -24.89 -11.75
CA THR A 161 -19.63 -24.59 -11.10
C THR A 161 -19.95 -23.10 -11.18
N LEU A 162 -18.97 -22.22 -11.01
CA LEU A 162 -19.13 -20.78 -11.23
C LEU A 162 -19.48 -20.49 -12.70
N ASP A 163 -18.79 -21.11 -13.66
CA ASP A 163 -19.08 -20.94 -15.08
C ASP A 163 -20.48 -21.44 -15.47
N ARG A 164 -20.98 -22.48 -14.80
CA ARG A 164 -22.38 -22.93 -14.94
C ARG A 164 -23.36 -21.93 -14.35
N ALA A 165 -23.08 -21.41 -13.15
CA ALA A 165 -23.90 -20.39 -12.50
C ALA A 165 -24.00 -19.12 -13.37
N PHE A 166 -22.87 -18.60 -13.90
CA PHE A 166 -22.89 -17.43 -14.77
C PHE A 166 -23.61 -17.66 -16.10
N ARG A 167 -23.43 -18.84 -16.73
CA ARG A 167 -24.20 -19.19 -17.94
C ARG A 167 -25.70 -19.24 -17.67
N ARG A 168 -26.10 -19.77 -16.50
CA ARG A 168 -27.50 -19.80 -16.09
C ARG A 168 -28.06 -18.40 -15.83
N ILE A 169 -27.33 -17.55 -15.10
CA ILE A 169 -27.71 -16.16 -14.86
C ILE A 169 -27.88 -15.40 -16.17
N ARG A 170 -26.93 -15.57 -17.11
CA ARG A 170 -27.00 -14.94 -18.44
C ARG A 170 -28.25 -15.37 -19.20
N ARG A 171 -28.57 -16.67 -19.19
CA ARG A 171 -29.78 -17.19 -19.81
C ARG A 171 -31.05 -16.58 -19.22
N LEU A 172 -31.11 -16.41 -17.89
CA LEU A 172 -32.27 -15.80 -17.23
C LEU A 172 -32.45 -14.32 -17.59
N ILE A 173 -31.35 -13.61 -17.83
CA ILE A 173 -31.37 -12.23 -18.32
C ILE A 173 -31.88 -12.21 -19.78
N ASP A 174 -31.37 -13.10 -20.63
CA ASP A 174 -31.79 -13.20 -22.03
C ASP A 174 -33.28 -13.60 -22.15
N GLU A 175 -33.79 -14.42 -21.23
CA GLU A 175 -35.21 -14.80 -21.11
C GLU A 175 -36.09 -13.72 -20.48
N GLY A 176 -35.52 -12.59 -20.02
CA GLY A 176 -36.24 -11.48 -19.39
C GLY A 176 -36.79 -11.78 -17.99
N LYS A 177 -36.36 -12.89 -17.36
CA LYS A 177 -36.78 -13.25 -15.99
C LYS A 177 -36.11 -12.41 -14.91
N ILE A 178 -34.95 -11.84 -15.23
CA ILE A 178 -34.20 -10.92 -14.37
C ILE A 178 -33.92 -9.67 -15.19
N ASP A 179 -34.34 -8.50 -14.71
CA ASP A 179 -33.97 -7.22 -15.33
C ASP A 179 -32.76 -6.60 -14.61
N PRO A 180 -31.57 -6.56 -15.23
CA PRO A 180 -30.38 -5.95 -14.64
C PRO A 180 -30.52 -4.46 -14.35
N LYS A 181 -31.48 -3.77 -14.98
CA LYS A 181 -31.73 -2.34 -14.76
C LYS A 181 -32.55 -2.06 -13.51
N SER A 182 -33.36 -3.02 -13.08
CA SER A 182 -34.16 -2.96 -11.85
C SER A 182 -33.33 -3.13 -10.57
N LEU A 183 -32.10 -3.64 -10.69
CA LEU A 183 -31.21 -4.02 -9.59
C LEU A 183 -30.10 -2.98 -9.30
N ARG A 184 -30.28 -1.70 -9.71
CA ARG A 184 -29.31 -0.60 -9.58
C ARG A 184 -29.69 0.45 -8.54
#